data_AF-A0A0J6XF41-F1
#
_entry.id   AF-A0A0J6XF41-F1
#
_cell.length_a   1.000
_cell.length_b   1.000
_cell.length_c   1.000
_cell.angle_alpha   90.00
_cell.angle_beta   90.00
_cell.angle_gamma   90.00
#
_symmetry.space_group_name_H-M   'P 1'
#
loop_
_entity.id
_entity.type
_entity.pdbx_description
1 polymer ?
#
loop_
_entity_poly.entity_id
_entity_poly.type
_entity_poly.pdbx_seq_one_letter_code
_entity_poly.pdbx_strand_id
1 'polypeptide(L)'
;DRRTLRLPDDHPTLKLLAKAKWQLTRRGFGPWPRIYRPASPTTGRQCVQLAVLPWGALDARAWGEHTAELPAPELAALLTTYATRVLTPRGSTAVSGLELMTALRPPTRAARNPETNLWESAPVPGSLSRAVDPAPPEAPDEHPVVAALHPRSHQRTPDQVLDEEAYDWIRDPQLLTDAECTRTHAVGIDVNMAFAAAANRLLVGIGPAVHTPAPRFDPKMPGCWLADLSSLELDPRLPSPFTPSGLPPTGPAWYATPTLAYAQELGHPVHPTEAWLRPDHGPYLDAWYTRLRDAYVATMADLGVTSGLSETEFLTAMAELQEHPDPVLKPVLSAIKSTVKGGIGKLRERPQGAGYRPGEPWPALERPTWRPDIRAAVISTARVNMHRKMLRLAAVGLHPIAVLSDCAVYLSDGPGPLDFLPRTPEGKPLPGGFRLGVSPGMVKHEGTQSLLWAVEMLDQGLNPARHIKGHDAAADGE
;
A
#
# COMPACT_ATOMS: atom_id res chain seq x y z
N ASP A 1 -0.68 -18.60 -17.38
CA ASP A 1 0.02 -17.45 -16.76
C ASP A 1 0.60 -16.57 -17.87
N ARG A 2 0.11 -15.33 -18.02
CA ARG A 2 0.57 -14.39 -19.07
C ARG A 2 1.87 -13.67 -18.69
N ARG A 3 2.35 -13.79 -17.45
CA ARG A 3 3.55 -13.10 -16.94
C ARG A 3 4.86 -13.69 -17.48
N THR A 4 4.80 -14.87 -18.11
CA THR A 4 5.93 -15.54 -18.77
C THR A 4 6.00 -15.29 -20.28
N LEU A 5 5.11 -14.44 -20.83
CA LEU A 5 5.12 -14.07 -22.25
C LEU A 5 6.36 -13.23 -22.58
N ARG A 6 7.42 -13.92 -22.98
CA ARG A 6 8.71 -13.36 -23.39
C ARG A 6 9.22 -14.13 -24.59
N LEU A 7 9.86 -13.43 -25.54
CA LEU A 7 10.61 -14.12 -26.59
C LEU A 7 11.77 -14.94 -26.00
N PRO A 8 11.99 -16.18 -26.46
CA PRO A 8 13.20 -16.93 -26.17
C PRO A 8 14.46 -16.15 -26.55
N ASP A 9 15.56 -16.37 -25.82
CA ASP A 9 16.80 -15.62 -26.02
C ASP A 9 17.46 -15.87 -27.40
N ASP A 10 17.15 -17.00 -28.02
CA ASP A 10 17.63 -17.40 -29.35
C ASP A 10 16.70 -16.96 -30.50
N HIS A 11 15.60 -16.26 -30.20
CA HIS A 11 14.61 -15.82 -31.17
C HIS A 11 15.22 -14.90 -32.25
N PRO A 12 14.89 -15.07 -33.56
CA PRO A 12 15.50 -14.31 -34.66
C PRO A 12 15.45 -12.79 -34.50
N THR A 13 14.34 -12.23 -34.00
CA THR A 13 14.20 -10.79 -33.73
C THR A 13 15.24 -10.27 -32.74
N LEU A 14 15.59 -11.05 -31.72
CA LEU A 14 16.60 -10.64 -30.73
C LEU A 14 18.00 -10.62 -31.33
N LYS A 15 18.30 -11.58 -32.22
CA LYS A 15 19.53 -11.61 -33.01
C LYS A 15 19.64 -10.38 -33.92
N LEU A 16 18.54 -9.94 -34.53
CA LEU A 16 18.50 -8.72 -35.35
C LEU A 16 18.76 -7.46 -34.51
N LEU A 17 18.12 -7.33 -33.33
CA LEU A 17 18.37 -6.22 -32.42
C LEU A 17 19.86 -6.16 -32.02
N ALA A 18 20.43 -7.30 -31.63
CA ALA A 18 21.84 -7.40 -31.25
C ALA A 18 22.78 -7.04 -32.42
N LYS A 19 22.48 -7.50 -33.65
CA LYS A 19 23.22 -7.13 -34.86
C LYS A 19 23.19 -5.62 -35.11
N ALA A 20 22.04 -4.98 -34.85
CA ALA A 20 21.86 -3.54 -34.89
C ALA A 20 22.36 -2.81 -33.62
N LYS A 21 23.16 -3.47 -32.78
CA LYS A 21 23.77 -2.94 -31.54
C LYS A 21 22.80 -2.51 -30.45
N TRP A 22 21.53 -2.91 -30.53
CA TRP A 22 20.55 -2.73 -29.46
C TRP A 22 20.66 -3.86 -28.44
N GLN A 23 20.46 -3.52 -27.17
CA GLN A 23 20.50 -4.43 -26.04
C GLN A 23 19.16 -4.46 -25.31
N LEU A 24 18.86 -5.59 -24.67
CA LEU A 24 17.73 -5.73 -23.76
C LEU A 24 18.20 -5.76 -22.31
N THR A 25 17.30 -5.40 -21.41
CA THR A 25 17.51 -5.66 -19.97
C THR A 25 17.38 -7.16 -19.66
N ARG A 26 17.75 -7.59 -18.44
CA ARG A 26 17.56 -8.98 -17.98
C ARG A 26 16.11 -9.47 -18.07
N ARG A 27 15.12 -8.56 -18.12
CA ARG A 27 13.70 -8.90 -18.33
C ARG A 27 13.39 -9.40 -19.74
N GLY A 28 14.30 -9.20 -20.68
CA GLY A 28 14.16 -9.62 -22.07
C GLY A 28 13.07 -8.88 -22.82
N PHE A 29 12.57 -9.51 -23.89
CA PHE A 29 11.52 -8.95 -24.73
C PHE A 29 10.16 -9.52 -24.31
N GLY A 30 9.52 -8.88 -23.33
CA GLY A 30 8.21 -9.25 -22.78
C GLY A 30 7.15 -8.17 -22.97
N PRO A 31 6.17 -8.02 -22.06
CA PRO A 31 5.08 -7.03 -22.20
C PRO A 31 5.55 -5.58 -22.19
N TRP A 32 6.63 -5.29 -21.45
CA TRP A 32 7.24 -3.96 -21.34
C TRP A 32 8.74 -3.99 -21.69
N PRO A 33 9.12 -4.30 -22.93
CA PRO A 33 10.52 -4.48 -23.26
C PRO A 33 11.22 -3.12 -23.31
N ARG A 34 12.40 -3.07 -22.69
CA ARG A 34 13.31 -1.93 -22.75
C ARG A 34 14.46 -2.27 -23.68
N ILE A 35 14.51 -1.61 -24.82
CA ILE A 35 15.52 -1.78 -25.86
C ILE A 35 16.42 -0.54 -25.80
N TYR A 36 17.71 -0.70 -25.58
CA TYR A 36 18.61 0.45 -25.40
C TYR A 36 19.96 0.27 -26.09
N ARG A 37 20.61 1.38 -26.39
CA ARG A 37 22.03 1.46 -26.71
C ARG A 37 22.75 2.15 -25.55
N PRO A 38 23.88 1.60 -25.08
CA PRO A 38 24.69 2.27 -24.08
C PRO A 38 25.05 3.69 -24.51
N ALA A 39 25.27 4.57 -23.54
CA ALA A 39 25.72 5.92 -23.84
C ALA A 39 27.09 5.88 -24.52
N SER A 40 27.25 6.66 -25.58
CA SER A 40 28.55 7.00 -26.15
C SER A 40 28.86 8.48 -25.86
N PRO A 41 30.13 8.91 -25.98
CA PRO A 41 30.48 10.33 -25.82
C PRO A 41 29.71 11.27 -26.75
N THR A 42 29.22 10.78 -27.89
CA THR A 42 28.62 11.62 -28.95
C THR A 42 27.10 11.50 -29.06
N THR A 43 26.49 10.38 -28.65
CA THR A 43 25.07 10.11 -28.92
C THR A 43 24.21 9.97 -27.66
N GLY A 44 24.81 10.03 -26.47
CA GLY A 44 24.10 9.76 -25.21
C GLY A 44 23.48 8.35 -25.18
N ARG A 45 22.68 8.06 -24.15
CA ARG A 45 21.95 6.78 -24.04
C ARG A 45 20.70 6.85 -24.93
N GLN A 46 20.56 5.91 -25.87
CA GLN A 46 19.33 5.78 -26.66
C GLN A 46 18.47 4.68 -26.04
N CYS A 47 17.16 4.92 -25.90
CA CYS A 47 16.25 3.97 -25.27
C CYS A 47 14.89 4.02 -25.98
N VAL A 48 14.36 2.84 -26.29
CA VAL A 48 13.00 2.62 -26.78
C VAL A 48 12.28 1.75 -25.75
N GLN A 49 11.14 2.24 -25.27
CA GLN A 49 10.26 1.51 -24.37
C GLN A 49 9.00 1.17 -25.15
N LEU A 50 8.63 -0.12 -25.19
CA LEU A 50 7.40 -0.56 -25.85
C LEU A 50 6.39 -1.04 -24.79
N ALA A 51 5.12 -1.00 -25.17
CA ALA A 51 4.01 -1.64 -24.48
C ALA A 51 3.39 -2.65 -25.45
N VAL A 52 3.53 -3.95 -25.17
CA VAL A 52 2.98 -5.03 -26.00
C VAL A 52 1.61 -5.42 -25.45
N LEU A 53 0.55 -4.80 -25.96
CA LEU A 53 -0.82 -4.95 -25.43
C LEU A 53 -1.33 -6.40 -25.42
N PRO A 54 -1.15 -7.22 -26.48
CA PRO A 54 -1.60 -8.62 -26.45
C PRO A 54 -0.91 -9.48 -25.39
N TRP A 55 0.21 -9.01 -24.84
CA TRP A 55 0.95 -9.69 -23.76
C TRP A 55 0.66 -9.10 -22.39
N GLY A 56 -0.35 -8.22 -22.27
CA GLY A 56 -0.80 -7.68 -21.00
C GLY A 56 0.05 -6.54 -20.47
N ALA A 57 0.61 -5.70 -21.35
CA ALA A 57 1.31 -4.49 -20.91
C ALA A 57 0.39 -3.55 -20.11
N LEU A 58 -0.85 -3.38 -20.56
CA LEU A 58 -1.92 -2.68 -19.85
C LEU A 58 -2.89 -3.72 -19.29
N ASP A 59 -2.56 -4.28 -18.13
CA ASP A 59 -3.40 -5.30 -17.52
C ASP A 59 -4.74 -4.71 -17.03
N ALA A 60 -5.83 -5.42 -17.31
CA ALA A 60 -7.20 -4.97 -17.06
C ALA A 60 -7.46 -4.55 -15.60
N ARG A 61 -6.84 -5.24 -14.64
CA ARG A 61 -7.02 -4.93 -13.20
C ARG A 61 -6.43 -3.58 -12.82
N ALA A 62 -5.27 -3.25 -13.38
CA ALA A 62 -4.60 -2.00 -13.04
C ALA A 62 -5.01 -0.82 -13.92
N TRP A 63 -5.38 -1.07 -15.17
CA TRP A 63 -5.65 -0.02 -16.15
C TRP A 63 -7.13 0.09 -16.52
N GLY A 64 -7.94 -0.95 -16.32
CA GLY A 64 -9.33 -1.04 -16.79
C GLY A 64 -9.49 -2.07 -17.91
N GLU A 65 -10.65 -2.75 -17.96
CA GLU A 65 -10.87 -3.91 -18.84
C GLU A 65 -10.66 -3.60 -20.33
N HIS A 66 -11.19 -2.48 -20.80
CA HIS A 66 -11.17 -2.10 -22.21
C HIS A 66 -9.97 -1.23 -22.61
N THR A 67 -9.03 -0.97 -21.70
CA THR A 67 -7.94 -0.04 -21.97
C THR A 67 -7.02 -0.52 -23.10
N ALA A 68 -6.77 -1.82 -23.21
CA ALA A 68 -5.93 -2.37 -24.28
C ALA A 68 -6.59 -2.32 -25.68
N GLU A 69 -7.90 -2.06 -25.74
CA GLU A 69 -8.71 -2.02 -26.96
C GLU A 69 -8.91 -0.58 -27.48
N LEU A 70 -8.46 0.42 -26.71
CA LEU A 70 -8.54 1.82 -27.10
C LEU A 70 -7.80 2.09 -28.43
N PRO A 71 -8.29 3.02 -29.25
CA PRO A 71 -7.57 3.43 -30.44
C PRO A 71 -6.22 4.09 -30.10
N ALA A 72 -5.32 4.13 -31.08
CA ALA A 72 -3.94 4.57 -30.86
C ALA A 72 -3.79 6.00 -30.28
N PRO A 73 -4.59 7.01 -30.69
CA PRO A 73 -4.53 8.35 -30.09
C PRO A 73 -4.87 8.36 -28.59
N GLU A 74 -5.91 7.64 -28.18
CA GLU A 74 -6.36 7.54 -26.79
C GLU A 74 -5.34 6.79 -25.93
N LEU A 75 -4.78 5.70 -26.46
CA LEU A 75 -3.66 4.99 -25.81
C LEU A 75 -2.45 5.90 -25.61
N ALA A 76 -2.09 6.69 -26.63
CA ALA A 76 -0.98 7.63 -26.55
C ALA A 76 -1.26 8.72 -25.51
N ALA A 77 -2.48 9.27 -25.48
CA ALA A 77 -2.90 10.26 -24.50
C ALA A 77 -2.85 9.68 -23.07
N LEU A 78 -3.41 8.49 -22.85
CA LEU A 78 -3.40 7.77 -21.58
C LEU A 78 -1.98 7.54 -21.05
N LEU A 79 -1.10 6.97 -21.89
CA LEU A 79 0.28 6.70 -21.50
C LEU A 79 1.06 8.00 -21.25
N THR A 80 0.81 9.05 -22.04
CA THR A 80 1.45 10.36 -21.87
C THR A 80 1.02 11.02 -20.56
N THR A 81 -0.27 11.00 -20.26
CA THR A 81 -0.83 11.57 -19.02
C THR A 81 -0.28 10.83 -17.80
N TYR A 82 -0.32 9.50 -17.80
CA TYR A 82 0.26 8.70 -16.72
C TYR A 82 1.77 8.96 -16.59
N ALA A 83 2.53 8.98 -17.69
CA ALA A 83 3.97 9.17 -17.66
C ALA A 83 4.38 10.56 -17.14
N THR A 84 3.63 11.59 -17.50
CA THR A 84 3.84 12.96 -17.06
C THR A 84 3.57 13.11 -15.56
N ARG A 85 2.49 12.48 -15.08
CA ARG A 85 2.09 12.55 -13.66
C ARG A 85 2.93 11.68 -12.75
N VAL A 86 3.31 10.48 -13.19
CA VAL A 86 3.92 9.43 -12.35
C VAL A 86 5.36 9.16 -12.79
N LEU A 87 5.52 8.32 -13.82
CA LEU A 87 6.75 8.10 -14.59
C LEU A 87 6.41 7.30 -15.84
N THR A 88 7.31 7.30 -16.84
CA THR A 88 7.18 6.39 -17.98
C THR A 88 7.09 4.94 -17.51
N PRO A 89 5.99 4.21 -17.80
CA PRO A 89 5.82 2.84 -17.35
C PRO A 89 6.83 1.91 -18.03
N ARG A 90 7.42 1.01 -17.22
CA ARG A 90 8.47 0.05 -17.64
C ARG A 90 8.16 -1.37 -17.15
N GLY A 91 6.90 -1.63 -16.84
CA GLY A 91 6.38 -2.84 -16.23
C GLY A 91 4.95 -2.60 -15.75
N SER A 92 4.39 -3.57 -15.01
CA SER A 92 3.12 -3.40 -14.29
C SER A 92 3.14 -2.15 -13.41
N THR A 93 1.98 -1.59 -13.06
CA THR A 93 1.84 -0.45 -12.12
C THR A 93 2.58 -0.69 -10.80
N ALA A 94 2.58 -1.92 -10.27
CA ALA A 94 3.38 -2.30 -9.10
C ALA A 94 4.90 -2.08 -9.27
N VAL A 95 5.43 -2.38 -10.47
CA VAL A 95 6.83 -2.15 -10.82
C VAL A 95 7.07 -0.66 -11.01
N SER A 96 6.14 0.07 -11.64
CA SER A 96 6.22 1.53 -11.73
C SER A 96 6.31 2.16 -10.33
N GLY A 97 5.59 1.65 -9.33
CA GLY A 97 5.67 2.12 -7.95
C GLY A 97 7.07 2.00 -7.35
N LEU A 98 7.74 0.86 -7.53
CA LEU A 98 9.13 0.66 -7.09
C LEU A 98 10.15 1.50 -7.87
N GLU A 99 9.98 1.55 -9.20
CA GLU A 99 10.84 2.33 -10.07
C GLU A 99 10.71 3.82 -9.75
N LEU A 100 9.54 4.29 -9.30
CA LEU A 100 9.35 5.66 -8.83
C LEU A 100 10.18 5.94 -7.57
N MET A 101 10.16 5.05 -6.57
CA MET A 101 10.98 5.18 -5.36
C MET A 101 12.46 5.31 -5.73
N THR A 102 12.92 4.47 -6.64
CA THR A 102 14.30 4.45 -7.13
C THR A 102 14.62 5.71 -7.95
N ALA A 103 13.71 6.20 -8.79
CA ALA A 103 13.93 7.39 -9.61
C ALA A 103 14.01 8.67 -8.76
N LEU A 104 13.18 8.78 -7.72
CA LEU A 104 13.17 9.93 -6.82
C LEU A 104 14.31 9.90 -5.79
N ARG A 105 14.77 8.70 -5.41
CA ARG A 105 15.91 8.51 -4.50
C ARG A 105 16.82 7.38 -5.02
N PRO A 106 17.66 7.66 -6.02
CA PRO A 106 18.51 6.64 -6.61
C PRO A 106 19.53 6.10 -5.60
N PRO A 107 19.89 4.80 -5.66
CA PRO A 107 20.89 4.21 -4.76
C PRO A 107 22.24 4.94 -4.81
N THR A 108 22.66 5.33 -6.01
CA THR A 108 23.91 6.03 -6.24
C THR A 108 23.77 7.17 -7.24
N ARG A 109 24.73 8.09 -7.23
CA ARG A 109 24.91 9.18 -8.19
C ARG A 109 26.37 9.23 -8.63
N ALA A 110 26.62 9.80 -9.80
CA ALA A 110 27.98 10.14 -10.18
C ALA A 110 28.49 11.28 -9.28
N ALA A 111 29.64 11.09 -8.65
CA ALA A 111 30.34 12.08 -7.84
C ALA A 111 31.80 12.17 -8.30
N ARG A 112 32.42 13.33 -8.15
CA ARG A 112 33.83 13.52 -8.49
C ARG A 112 34.68 13.16 -7.28
N ASN A 113 35.58 12.21 -7.45
CA ASN A 113 36.54 11.84 -6.43
C ASN A 113 37.54 13.00 -6.24
N PRO A 114 37.69 13.56 -5.02
CA PRO A 114 38.54 14.72 -4.80
C PRO A 114 40.04 14.43 -4.95
N GLU A 115 40.47 13.18 -4.78
CA GLU A 115 41.88 12.77 -4.87
C GLU A 115 42.28 12.44 -6.31
N THR A 116 41.43 11.69 -7.03
CA THR A 116 41.75 11.22 -8.40
C THR A 116 41.18 12.11 -9.49
N ASN A 117 40.27 13.03 -9.14
CA ASN A 117 39.55 13.91 -10.05
C ASN A 117 38.64 13.19 -11.06
N LEU A 118 38.45 11.87 -10.90
CA LEU A 118 37.61 11.00 -11.74
C LEU A 118 36.16 10.97 -11.26
N TRP A 119 35.25 10.63 -12.17
CA TRP A 119 33.85 10.38 -11.83
C TRP A 119 33.69 8.94 -11.31
N GLU A 120 33.12 8.80 -10.12
CA GLU A 120 32.82 7.53 -9.48
C GLU A 120 31.36 7.45 -9.02
N SER A 121 30.88 6.23 -8.78
CA SER A 121 29.55 5.98 -8.23
C SER A 121 29.60 6.17 -6.71
N ALA A 122 28.85 7.14 -6.18
CA ALA A 122 28.75 7.39 -4.75
C ALA A 122 27.30 7.21 -4.25
N PRO A 123 27.08 6.70 -3.02
CA PRO A 123 25.75 6.59 -2.44
C PRO A 123 25.03 7.94 -2.37
N VAL A 124 23.71 7.92 -2.54
CA VAL A 124 22.88 9.11 -2.30
C VAL A 124 22.41 9.12 -0.84
N PRO A 125 22.66 10.19 -0.07
CA PRO A 125 22.17 10.29 1.29
C PRO A 125 20.65 10.11 1.37
N GLY A 126 20.18 9.32 2.34
CA GLY A 126 18.76 9.07 2.53
C GLY A 126 18.11 8.15 1.49
N SER A 127 18.89 7.42 0.69
CA SER A 127 18.40 6.40 -0.25
C SER A 127 18.65 4.97 0.26
N LEU A 128 17.99 4.01 -0.38
CA LEU A 128 18.28 2.59 -0.22
C LEU A 128 19.41 2.22 -1.17
N SER A 129 20.64 2.19 -0.65
CA SER A 129 21.85 2.08 -1.48
C SER A 129 22.20 0.65 -1.89
N ARG A 130 21.82 -0.35 -1.08
CA ARG A 130 22.05 -1.79 -1.32
C ARG A 130 20.93 -2.63 -0.72
N ALA A 131 20.81 -3.88 -1.18
CA ALA A 131 20.00 -4.88 -0.51
C ALA A 131 20.54 -5.14 0.91
N VAL A 132 19.63 -5.33 1.85
CA VAL A 132 19.93 -5.66 3.25
C VAL A 132 19.04 -6.82 3.66
N ASP A 133 19.56 -7.74 4.46
CA ASP A 133 18.74 -8.78 5.04
C ASP A 133 17.73 -8.16 6.03
N PRO A 134 16.49 -8.68 6.07
CA PRO A 134 15.50 -8.29 7.06
C PRO A 134 15.91 -8.79 8.46
N ALA A 135 15.38 -8.17 9.51
CA ALA A 135 15.41 -8.82 10.82
C ALA A 135 14.58 -10.11 10.78
N PRO A 136 14.95 -11.16 11.52
CA PRO A 136 14.23 -12.44 11.50
C PRO A 136 12.70 -12.33 11.65
N PRO A 137 12.16 -11.49 12.56
CA PRO A 137 10.71 -11.35 12.71
C PRO A 137 10.03 -10.73 11.48
N GLU A 138 10.72 -9.85 10.75
CA GLU A 138 10.17 -9.13 9.58
C GLU A 138 10.13 -9.98 8.31
N ALA A 139 10.91 -11.05 8.29
CA ALA A 139 11.09 -11.88 7.11
C ALA A 139 9.86 -12.79 6.88
N PRO A 140 9.37 -12.94 5.64
CA PRO A 140 8.34 -13.94 5.32
C PRO A 140 8.90 -15.37 5.48
N ASP A 141 8.03 -16.36 5.66
CA ASP A 141 8.43 -17.74 5.99
C ASP A 141 9.37 -18.38 4.96
N GLU A 142 9.27 -18.00 3.68
CA GLU A 142 10.12 -18.53 2.63
C GLU A 142 11.56 -17.99 2.68
N HIS A 143 11.80 -16.90 3.41
CA HIS A 143 13.08 -16.20 3.38
C HIS A 143 14.23 -17.07 3.93
N PRO A 144 15.43 -17.04 3.31
CA PRO A 144 16.60 -17.79 3.77
C PRO A 144 16.94 -17.57 5.26
N VAL A 145 16.79 -16.34 5.76
CA VAL A 145 16.99 -16.00 7.20
C VAL A 145 16.07 -16.81 8.11
N VAL A 146 14.80 -17.02 7.73
CA VAL A 146 13.86 -17.81 8.54
C VAL A 146 14.19 -19.30 8.43
N ALA A 147 14.49 -19.78 7.22
CA ALA A 147 14.86 -21.16 6.97
C ALA A 147 16.14 -21.60 7.71
N ALA A 148 17.03 -20.65 8.03
CA ALA A 148 18.23 -20.90 8.83
C ALA A 148 17.94 -21.04 10.33
N LEU A 149 16.80 -20.51 10.82
CA LEU A 149 16.43 -20.46 12.23
C LEU A 149 15.40 -21.52 12.62
N HIS A 150 14.52 -21.89 11.69
CA HIS A 150 13.38 -22.76 11.97
C HIS A 150 13.29 -23.92 10.95
N PRO A 151 12.88 -25.12 11.38
CA PRO A 151 12.60 -26.21 10.45
C PRO A 151 11.39 -25.86 9.58
N ARG A 152 11.32 -26.43 8.37
CA ARG A 152 10.28 -26.10 7.37
C ARG A 152 8.83 -26.27 7.84
N SER A 153 8.57 -27.17 8.78
CA SER A 153 7.24 -27.43 9.33
C SER A 153 6.89 -26.55 10.53
N HIS A 154 7.80 -25.68 10.96
CA HIS A 154 7.58 -24.80 12.10
C HIS A 154 6.60 -23.70 11.74
N GLN A 155 5.49 -23.64 12.47
CA GLN A 155 4.56 -22.52 12.39
C GLN A 155 5.01 -21.44 13.37
N ARG A 156 5.44 -20.29 12.85
CA ARG A 156 5.89 -19.18 13.68
C ARG A 156 4.72 -18.57 14.45
N THR A 157 4.96 -18.31 15.72
CA THR A 157 4.02 -17.68 16.67
C THR A 157 4.20 -16.15 16.67
N PRO A 158 3.27 -15.37 17.27
CA PRO A 158 3.35 -13.90 17.27
C PRO A 158 4.66 -13.33 17.87
N ASP A 159 5.30 -14.03 18.79
CA ASP A 159 6.63 -13.71 19.35
C ASP A 159 7.81 -14.07 18.43
N GLN A 160 7.54 -14.56 17.21
CA GLN A 160 8.55 -14.97 16.22
C GLN A 160 8.37 -14.31 14.85
N VAL A 161 7.21 -13.72 14.56
CA VAL A 161 6.91 -13.04 13.30
C VAL A 161 6.22 -11.71 13.54
N LEU A 162 6.67 -10.69 12.83
CA LEU A 162 6.01 -9.39 12.75
C LEU A 162 4.82 -9.48 11.79
N ASP A 163 3.61 -9.46 12.34
CA ASP A 163 2.37 -9.54 11.56
C ASP A 163 1.68 -8.17 11.42
N GLU A 164 2.25 -7.33 10.57
CA GLU A 164 1.73 -6.00 10.26
C GLU A 164 0.96 -6.00 8.94
N GLU A 165 -0.32 -6.39 9.03
CA GLU A 165 -1.29 -6.38 7.93
C GLU A 165 -2.46 -5.43 8.22
N ALA A 166 -3.23 -5.13 7.17
CA ALA A 166 -4.42 -4.29 7.29
C ALA A 166 -5.57 -5.07 7.96
N TYR A 167 -6.60 -4.38 8.43
CA TYR A 167 -7.67 -5.03 9.16
C TYR A 167 -8.45 -6.05 8.31
N ASP A 168 -8.86 -7.15 8.93
CA ASP A 168 -10.02 -7.95 8.56
C ASP A 168 -10.77 -8.27 9.86
N TRP A 169 -11.73 -7.41 10.21
CA TRP A 169 -12.44 -7.48 11.49
C TRP A 169 -13.94 -7.27 11.30
N ILE A 170 -14.71 -8.04 12.05
CA ILE A 170 -16.15 -7.88 12.21
C ILE A 170 -16.48 -7.74 13.69
N ARG A 171 -17.47 -6.91 13.99
CA ARG A 171 -18.02 -6.80 15.34
C ARG A 171 -18.86 -8.04 15.64
N ASP A 172 -18.76 -8.55 16.86
CA ASP A 172 -19.67 -9.59 17.34
C ASP A 172 -21.13 -9.09 17.22
N PRO A 173 -22.03 -9.82 16.52
CA PRO A 173 -23.45 -9.49 16.42
C PRO A 173 -24.11 -9.27 17.78
N GLN A 174 -23.66 -9.94 18.84
CA GLN A 174 -24.22 -9.82 20.19
C GLN A 174 -23.92 -8.46 20.84
N LEU A 175 -22.97 -7.70 20.29
CA LEU A 175 -22.64 -6.35 20.73
C LEU A 175 -23.47 -5.27 19.99
N LEU A 176 -24.33 -5.65 19.04
CA LEU A 176 -25.30 -4.72 18.45
C LEU A 176 -26.32 -4.30 19.52
N THR A 177 -26.49 -3.00 19.70
CA THR A 177 -27.49 -2.44 20.62
C THR A 177 -28.88 -2.36 19.98
N ASP A 178 -29.93 -2.32 20.78
CA ASP A 178 -31.31 -2.12 20.29
C ASP A 178 -31.43 -0.86 19.42
N ALA A 179 -30.76 0.23 19.79
CA ALA A 179 -30.76 1.50 19.05
C ALA A 179 -30.00 1.42 17.70
N GLU A 180 -29.03 0.53 17.59
CA GLU A 180 -28.38 0.23 16.30
C GLU A 180 -29.27 -0.68 15.43
N CYS A 181 -30.02 -1.59 16.06
CA CYS A 181 -30.98 -2.45 15.38
C CYS A 181 -32.23 -1.72 14.88
N THR A 182 -32.48 -0.46 15.28
CA THR A 182 -33.52 0.39 14.69
C THR A 182 -33.07 1.14 13.43
N ARG A 183 -31.77 1.09 13.08
CA ARG A 183 -31.25 1.71 11.86
C ARG A 183 -31.76 0.98 10.63
N THR A 184 -31.63 1.59 9.46
CA THR A 184 -32.19 1.05 8.21
C THR A 184 -31.10 0.61 7.22
N HIS A 185 -29.90 1.19 7.33
CA HIS A 185 -28.81 1.00 6.39
C HIS A 185 -27.50 0.60 7.09
N ALA A 186 -26.64 -0.08 6.33
CA ALA A 186 -25.22 -0.20 6.58
C ALA A 186 -24.48 0.58 5.49
N VAL A 187 -23.63 1.54 5.89
CA VAL A 187 -22.93 2.45 4.99
C VAL A 187 -21.42 2.27 5.15
N GLY A 188 -20.75 1.98 4.04
CA GLY A 188 -19.30 1.87 3.97
C GLY A 188 -18.64 3.21 3.64
N ILE A 189 -17.60 3.54 4.38
CA ILE A 189 -16.67 4.64 4.07
C ILE A 189 -15.28 4.09 3.84
N ASP A 190 -14.61 4.55 2.79
CA ASP A 190 -13.27 4.09 2.42
C ASP A 190 -12.27 5.26 2.40
N VAL A 191 -11.08 5.04 2.96
CA VAL A 191 -10.04 6.07 3.07
C VAL A 191 -9.24 6.18 1.78
N ASN A 192 -9.36 7.32 1.12
CA ASN A 192 -8.64 7.60 -0.12
C ASN A 192 -7.13 7.41 0.05
N MET A 193 -6.54 6.49 -0.73
CA MET A 193 -5.10 6.24 -0.76
C MET A 193 -4.47 6.04 0.63
N ALA A 194 -5.11 5.27 1.51
CA ALA A 194 -4.72 5.11 2.91
C ALA A 194 -3.22 4.81 3.10
N PHE A 195 -2.67 3.84 2.35
CA PHE A 195 -1.26 3.48 2.44
C PHE A 195 -0.31 4.56 1.90
N ALA A 196 -0.72 5.34 0.89
CA ALA A 196 0.09 6.49 0.45
C ALA A 196 0.11 7.57 1.55
N ALA A 197 -1.06 7.90 2.11
CA ALA A 197 -1.17 8.87 3.18
C ALA A 197 -0.34 8.46 4.41
N ALA A 198 -0.31 7.17 4.75
CA ALA A 198 0.50 6.61 5.83
C ALA A 198 2.02 6.68 5.57
N ALA A 199 2.45 6.73 4.31
CA ALA A 199 3.86 6.87 3.96
C ALA A 199 4.40 8.31 4.10
N ASN A 200 3.51 9.31 4.21
CA ASN A 200 3.87 10.72 4.31
C ASN A 200 4.72 10.98 5.57
N ARG A 201 5.94 11.50 5.38
CA ARG A 201 6.92 11.77 6.47
C ARG A 201 7.24 10.59 7.40
N LEU A 202 6.87 9.36 7.05
CA LEU A 202 7.15 8.19 7.86
C LEU A 202 8.65 7.94 7.92
N LEU A 203 9.23 7.92 9.12
CA LEU A 203 10.62 7.55 9.32
C LEU A 203 10.76 6.04 9.18
N VAL A 204 11.63 5.61 8.27
CA VAL A 204 11.91 4.19 8.03
C VAL A 204 13.40 3.95 7.96
N GLY A 205 13.82 2.71 8.24
CA GLY A 205 15.23 2.34 8.13
C GLY A 205 15.74 2.49 6.70
N ILE A 206 16.92 3.04 6.52
CA ILE A 206 17.63 3.09 5.22
C ILE A 206 18.90 2.22 5.23
N GLY A 207 19.23 1.64 6.39
CA GLY A 207 20.32 0.69 6.59
C GLY A 207 19.87 -0.63 7.24
N PRO A 208 20.84 -1.50 7.61
CA PRO A 208 20.58 -2.76 8.28
C PRO A 208 20.00 -2.56 9.68
N ALA A 209 19.34 -3.60 10.21
CA ALA A 209 18.84 -3.61 11.59
C ALA A 209 19.97 -3.91 12.58
N VAL A 210 19.80 -3.43 13.81
CA VAL A 210 20.65 -3.77 14.94
C VAL A 210 19.79 -4.43 16.02
N HIS A 211 20.07 -5.71 16.28
CA HIS A 211 19.45 -6.44 17.39
C HIS A 211 19.87 -5.82 18.72
N THR A 212 18.90 -5.51 19.57
CA THR A 212 19.09 -4.83 20.85
C THR A 212 18.27 -5.54 21.93
N PRO A 213 18.91 -6.23 22.89
CA PRO A 213 18.22 -6.82 24.02
C PRO A 213 17.83 -5.76 25.05
N ALA A 214 16.69 -5.93 25.71
CA ALA A 214 16.14 -5.05 26.74
C ALA A 214 16.20 -3.54 26.38
N PRO A 215 15.70 -3.13 25.21
CA PRO A 215 15.80 -1.76 24.75
C PRO A 215 14.85 -0.84 25.52
N ARG A 216 15.24 0.42 25.69
CA ARG A 216 14.28 1.48 26.02
C ARG A 216 13.49 1.83 24.76
N PHE A 217 12.16 1.85 24.86
CA PHE A 217 11.32 2.25 23.74
C PHE A 217 11.52 3.73 23.38
N ASP A 218 11.71 4.01 22.09
CA ASP A 218 11.73 5.35 21.51
C ASP A 218 10.75 5.38 20.31
N PRO A 219 9.64 6.14 20.38
CA PRO A 219 8.66 6.19 19.31
C PRO A 219 9.20 6.85 18.02
N LYS A 220 10.38 7.49 18.05
CA LYS A 220 11.03 8.08 16.87
C LYS A 220 12.02 7.14 16.20
N MET A 221 12.41 6.04 16.85
CA MET A 221 13.34 5.07 16.30
C MET A 221 12.58 4.01 15.49
N PRO A 222 12.77 3.92 14.16
CA PRO A 222 12.13 2.86 13.39
C PRO A 222 12.72 1.49 13.76
N GLY A 223 11.87 0.48 13.83
CA GLY A 223 12.26 -0.89 14.16
C GLY A 223 11.06 -1.79 14.38
N CYS A 224 11.34 -3.04 14.72
CA CYS A 224 10.35 -3.95 15.29
C CYS A 224 10.73 -4.30 16.73
N TRP A 225 9.71 -4.47 17.57
CA TRP A 225 9.82 -4.53 19.02
C TRP A 225 9.00 -5.69 19.53
N LEU A 226 9.59 -6.56 20.34
CA LEU A 226 8.89 -7.61 21.04
C LEU A 226 8.35 -7.05 22.36
N ALA A 227 7.03 -7.00 22.51
CA ALA A 227 6.37 -6.51 23.72
C ALA A 227 5.12 -7.35 24.01
N ASP A 228 4.68 -7.37 25.27
CA ASP A 228 3.40 -7.97 25.65
C ASP A 228 2.35 -6.87 25.84
N LEU A 229 1.33 -6.91 25.00
CA LEU A 229 0.18 -5.99 25.04
C LEU A 229 -1.12 -6.73 25.37
N SER A 230 -1.03 -7.99 25.84
CA SER A 230 -2.21 -8.84 26.08
C SER A 230 -3.04 -8.44 27.29
N SER A 231 -2.45 -7.71 28.24
CA SER A 231 -3.15 -7.17 29.40
C SER A 231 -3.91 -5.87 29.13
N LEU A 232 -3.94 -5.40 27.87
CA LEU A 232 -4.59 -4.14 27.54
C LEU A 232 -6.10 -4.33 27.39
N GLU A 233 -6.88 -3.60 28.18
CA GLU A 233 -8.32 -3.53 28.01
C GLU A 233 -8.68 -2.62 26.83
N LEU A 234 -9.45 -3.17 25.90
CA LEU A 234 -9.92 -2.49 24.70
C LEU A 234 -11.45 -2.58 24.65
N ASP A 235 -12.12 -1.56 24.09
CA ASP A 235 -13.56 -1.63 23.84
C ASP A 235 -13.83 -2.74 22.81
N PRO A 236 -14.59 -3.79 23.14
CA PRO A 236 -14.83 -4.93 22.23
C PRO A 236 -15.63 -4.55 20.98
N ARG A 237 -16.22 -3.35 20.93
CA ARG A 237 -16.91 -2.80 19.76
C ARG A 237 -15.97 -2.11 18.77
N LEU A 238 -14.67 -2.06 19.08
CA LEU A 238 -13.61 -1.56 18.19
C LEU A 238 -12.63 -2.69 17.88
N PRO A 239 -12.06 -2.73 16.66
CA PRO A 239 -10.95 -3.64 16.38
C PRO A 239 -9.72 -3.26 17.21
N SER A 240 -9.03 -4.24 17.77
CA SER A 240 -7.72 -4.03 18.39
C SER A 240 -6.71 -3.51 17.36
N PRO A 241 -6.02 -2.39 17.63
CA PRO A 241 -5.01 -1.86 16.71
C PRO A 241 -3.71 -2.68 16.67
N PHE A 242 -3.59 -3.68 17.54
CA PHE A 242 -2.39 -4.47 17.74
C PHE A 242 -2.37 -5.76 16.92
N THR A 243 -3.47 -6.15 16.28
CA THR A 243 -3.50 -7.31 15.39
C THR A 243 -4.26 -7.01 14.10
N PRO A 244 -3.90 -7.65 12.96
CA PRO A 244 -4.67 -7.51 11.73
C PRO A 244 -6.10 -8.03 11.83
N SER A 245 -6.33 -9.06 12.64
CA SER A 245 -7.67 -9.60 12.89
C SER A 245 -8.58 -8.66 13.69
N GLY A 246 -8.03 -7.60 14.30
CA GLY A 246 -8.75 -6.77 15.26
C GLY A 246 -9.06 -7.48 16.58
N LEU A 247 -8.62 -8.71 16.80
CA LEU A 247 -8.72 -9.38 18.10
C LEU A 247 -7.63 -8.90 19.07
N PRO A 248 -7.88 -8.86 20.38
CA PRO A 248 -6.84 -8.54 21.36
C PRO A 248 -5.65 -9.52 21.26
N PRO A 249 -4.40 -9.05 21.42
CA PRO A 249 -3.26 -9.94 21.53
C PRO A 249 -3.39 -10.84 22.77
N THR A 250 -2.89 -12.06 22.70
CA THR A 250 -3.02 -13.07 23.78
C THR A 250 -1.71 -13.32 24.54
N GLY A 251 -0.63 -12.65 24.15
CA GLY A 251 0.67 -12.67 24.82
C GLY A 251 1.68 -11.76 24.10
N PRO A 252 2.99 -11.98 24.33
CA PRO A 252 4.06 -11.27 23.63
C PRO A 252 3.96 -11.41 22.11
N ALA A 253 4.19 -10.31 21.39
CA ALA A 253 4.25 -10.29 19.94
C ALA A 253 5.20 -9.21 19.41
N TRP A 254 5.63 -9.37 18.15
CA TRP A 254 6.40 -8.36 17.44
C TRP A 254 5.49 -7.28 16.87
N TYR A 255 5.85 -6.02 17.13
CA TYR A 255 5.15 -4.83 16.65
C TYR A 255 6.10 -3.88 15.92
N ALA A 256 5.64 -3.22 14.87
CA ALA A 256 6.38 -2.11 14.29
C ALA A 256 6.29 -0.88 15.20
N THR A 257 7.27 0.03 15.12
CA THR A 257 7.28 1.28 15.91
C THR A 257 5.93 2.02 15.91
N PRO A 258 5.19 2.18 14.78
CA PRO A 258 3.91 2.90 14.80
C PRO A 258 2.84 2.25 15.70
N THR A 259 2.73 0.92 15.67
CA THR A 259 1.78 0.17 16.51
C THR A 259 2.11 0.32 17.98
N LEU A 260 3.40 0.18 18.33
CA LEU A 260 3.83 0.24 19.72
C LEU A 260 3.80 1.68 20.28
N ALA A 261 4.12 2.67 19.45
CA ALA A 261 3.95 4.09 19.79
C ALA A 261 2.48 4.40 20.07
N TYR A 262 1.57 3.78 19.31
CA TYR A 262 0.14 3.97 19.51
C TYR A 262 -0.36 3.37 20.84
N ALA A 263 0.20 2.24 21.30
CA ALA A 263 -0.09 1.72 22.64
C ALA A 263 0.26 2.77 23.72
N GLN A 264 1.41 3.45 23.58
CA GLN A 264 1.78 4.54 24.49
C GLN A 264 0.84 5.75 24.37
N GLU A 265 0.40 6.11 23.16
CA GLU A 265 -0.59 7.18 22.95
C GLU A 265 -1.94 6.89 23.62
N LEU A 266 -2.35 5.61 23.66
CA LEU A 266 -3.55 5.15 24.36
C LEU A 266 -3.38 5.12 25.89
N GLY A 267 -2.21 5.50 26.41
CA GLY A 267 -1.92 5.61 27.84
C GLY A 267 -1.34 4.35 28.46
N HIS A 268 -0.92 3.38 27.64
CA HIS A 268 -0.39 2.12 28.15
C HIS A 268 1.13 2.14 28.30
N PRO A 269 1.67 1.58 29.40
CA PRO A 269 3.11 1.42 29.56
C PRO A 269 3.63 0.39 28.55
N VAL A 270 4.75 0.70 27.91
CA VAL A 270 5.39 -0.14 26.89
C VAL A 270 6.75 -0.56 27.41
N HIS A 271 6.97 -1.88 27.50
CA HIS A 271 8.21 -2.48 28.00
C HIS A 271 8.69 -3.56 27.03
N PRO A 272 9.40 -3.18 25.95
CA PRO A 272 9.89 -4.16 25.00
C PRO A 272 11.02 -4.98 25.62
N THR A 273 11.00 -6.29 25.39
CA THR A 273 12.05 -7.21 25.87
C THR A 273 13.20 -7.33 24.87
N GLU A 274 12.91 -7.12 23.59
CA GLU A 274 13.84 -7.24 22.48
C GLU A 274 13.44 -6.26 21.37
N ALA A 275 14.39 -5.75 20.59
CA ALA A 275 14.09 -5.02 19.36
C ALA A 275 15.15 -5.19 18.28
N TRP A 276 14.74 -4.93 17.04
CA TRP A 276 15.61 -4.73 15.90
C TRP A 276 15.48 -3.29 15.41
N LEU A 277 16.47 -2.46 15.76
CA LEU A 277 16.43 -1.01 15.58
C LEU A 277 17.08 -0.57 14.27
N ARG A 278 16.69 0.61 13.76
CA ARG A 278 17.24 1.23 12.53
C ARG A 278 17.95 2.56 12.84
N PRO A 279 19.22 2.54 13.29
CA PRO A 279 19.97 3.77 13.57
C PRO A 279 20.06 4.68 12.34
N ASP A 280 20.30 4.10 11.16
CA ASP A 280 20.23 4.81 9.89
C ASP A 280 18.78 4.81 9.38
N HIS A 281 18.12 5.96 9.49
CA HIS A 281 16.72 6.13 9.08
C HIS A 281 16.43 7.49 8.46
N GLY A 282 15.30 7.59 7.77
CA GLY A 282 14.81 8.86 7.24
C GLY A 282 13.47 8.72 6.51
N PRO A 283 12.91 9.84 6.04
CA PRO A 283 11.61 9.87 5.36
C PRO A 283 11.76 9.43 3.89
N TYR A 284 12.15 8.18 3.64
CA TYR A 284 12.47 7.66 2.30
C TYR A 284 11.30 7.80 1.31
N LEU A 285 10.07 7.57 1.77
CA LEU A 285 8.86 7.55 0.93
C LEU A 285 8.23 8.92 0.70
N ASP A 286 8.77 10.01 1.28
CA ASP A 286 8.10 11.33 1.27
C ASP A 286 7.94 11.92 -0.14
N ALA A 287 9.00 11.85 -0.95
CA ALA A 287 8.95 12.30 -2.34
C ALA A 287 8.05 11.39 -3.19
N TRP A 288 8.03 10.09 -2.90
CA TRP A 288 7.19 9.10 -3.58
C TRP A 288 5.70 9.37 -3.30
N TYR A 289 5.36 9.61 -2.03
CA TYR A 289 4.02 10.03 -1.61
C TYR A 289 3.61 11.33 -2.31
N THR A 290 4.46 12.37 -2.24
CA THR A 290 4.18 13.68 -2.84
C THR A 290 3.85 13.54 -4.32
N ARG A 291 4.67 12.81 -5.09
CA ARG A 291 4.45 12.59 -6.51
C ARG A 291 3.13 11.88 -6.81
N LEU A 292 2.79 10.82 -6.07
CA LEU A 292 1.58 10.04 -6.32
C LEU A 292 0.31 10.74 -5.84
N ARG A 293 0.40 11.49 -4.73
CA ARG A 293 -0.68 12.39 -4.29
C ARG A 293 -0.98 13.43 -5.36
N ASP A 294 0.04 14.11 -5.87
CA ASP A 294 -0.14 15.17 -6.86
C ASP A 294 -0.71 14.61 -8.16
N ALA A 295 -0.22 13.44 -8.60
CA ALA A 295 -0.77 12.71 -9.74
C ALA A 295 -2.26 12.38 -9.56
N TYR A 296 -2.63 11.84 -8.39
CA TYR A 296 -4.00 11.48 -8.07
C TYR A 296 -4.91 12.72 -8.00
N VAL A 297 -4.52 13.76 -7.24
CA VAL A 297 -5.32 14.98 -7.07
C VAL A 297 -5.52 15.70 -8.41
N ALA A 298 -4.47 15.81 -9.23
CA ALA A 298 -4.59 16.41 -10.57
C ALA A 298 -5.53 15.59 -11.47
N THR A 299 -5.49 14.26 -11.39
CA THR A 299 -6.38 13.40 -12.17
C THR A 299 -7.84 13.53 -11.71
N MET A 300 -8.07 13.57 -10.39
CA MET A 300 -9.41 13.80 -9.84
C MET A 300 -9.96 15.17 -10.22
N ALA A 301 -9.13 16.22 -10.20
CA ALA A 301 -9.53 17.56 -10.58
C ALA A 301 -9.92 17.66 -12.07
N ASP A 302 -9.17 17.01 -12.96
CA ASP A 302 -9.52 16.93 -14.38
C ASP A 302 -10.83 16.15 -14.62
N LEU A 303 -11.17 15.24 -13.71
CA LEU A 303 -12.45 14.50 -13.67
C LEU A 303 -13.55 15.26 -12.93
N GLY A 304 -13.34 16.54 -12.59
CA GLY A 304 -14.32 17.41 -11.94
C GLY A 304 -14.40 17.31 -10.41
N VAL A 305 -13.63 16.42 -9.78
CA VAL A 305 -13.65 16.24 -8.32
C VAL A 305 -12.49 17.01 -7.67
N THR A 306 -12.79 18.15 -7.06
CA THR A 306 -11.79 19.05 -6.45
C THR A 306 -11.89 19.09 -4.92
N SER A 307 -10.84 19.59 -4.26
CA SER A 307 -10.84 19.75 -2.79
C SER A 307 -11.71 20.90 -2.28
N GLY A 308 -12.25 21.73 -3.16
CA GLY A 308 -13.09 22.88 -2.82
C GLY A 308 -14.59 22.55 -2.74
N LEU A 309 -15.00 21.36 -3.17
CA LEU A 309 -16.40 20.92 -3.12
C LEU A 309 -16.89 20.80 -1.68
N SER A 310 -18.14 21.19 -1.45
CA SER A 310 -18.86 20.82 -0.23
C SER A 310 -19.03 19.30 -0.14
N GLU A 311 -19.35 18.79 1.05
CA GLU A 311 -19.48 17.34 1.25
C GLU A 311 -20.59 16.72 0.37
N THR A 312 -21.69 17.45 0.18
CA THR A 312 -22.78 17.03 -0.71
C THR A 312 -22.35 17.04 -2.18
N GLU A 313 -21.73 18.13 -2.65
CA GLU A 313 -21.23 18.21 -4.03
C GLU A 313 -20.16 17.14 -4.31
N PHE A 314 -19.30 16.87 -3.33
CA PHE A 314 -18.31 15.81 -3.42
C PHE A 314 -18.96 14.43 -3.57
N LEU A 315 -19.98 14.12 -2.77
CA LEU A 315 -20.70 12.84 -2.88
C LEU A 315 -21.39 12.70 -4.25
N THR A 316 -22.06 13.75 -4.73
CA THR A 316 -22.67 13.76 -6.06
C THR A 316 -21.61 13.54 -7.15
N ALA A 317 -20.51 14.29 -7.12
CA ALA A 317 -19.45 14.18 -8.12
C ALA A 317 -18.78 12.80 -8.10
N MET A 318 -18.63 12.18 -6.92
CA MET A 318 -18.09 10.82 -6.80
C MET A 318 -19.04 9.76 -7.35
N ALA A 319 -20.36 9.93 -7.18
CA ALA A 319 -21.35 9.03 -7.78
C ALA A 319 -21.35 9.15 -9.31
N GLU A 320 -21.31 10.38 -9.85
CA GLU A 320 -21.21 10.63 -11.30
C GLU A 320 -19.90 10.07 -11.88
N LEU A 321 -18.80 10.13 -11.12
CA LEU A 321 -17.50 9.60 -11.54
C LEU A 321 -17.54 8.08 -11.82
N GLN A 322 -18.37 7.33 -11.10
CA GLN A 322 -18.52 5.87 -11.31
C GLN A 322 -19.01 5.55 -12.72
N GLU A 323 -19.93 6.36 -13.25
CA GLU A 323 -20.52 6.20 -14.59
C GLU A 323 -19.82 7.07 -15.66
N HIS A 324 -18.83 7.87 -15.28
CA HIS A 324 -18.20 8.81 -16.19
C HIS A 324 -17.56 8.08 -17.40
N PRO A 325 -17.82 8.50 -18.65
CA PRO A 325 -17.44 7.77 -19.85
C PRO A 325 -16.03 8.08 -20.36
N ASP A 326 -15.15 8.72 -19.56
CA ASP A 326 -13.84 9.19 -20.06
C ASP A 326 -12.91 7.99 -20.28
N PRO A 327 -12.52 7.70 -21.54
CA PRO A 327 -11.74 6.51 -21.87
C PRO A 327 -10.26 6.63 -21.50
N VAL A 328 -9.80 7.82 -21.08
CA VAL A 328 -8.40 8.13 -20.80
C VAL A 328 -8.18 8.34 -19.30
N LEU A 329 -8.88 9.29 -18.70
CA LEU A 329 -8.60 9.74 -17.33
C LEU A 329 -9.02 8.72 -16.27
N LYS A 330 -10.09 7.94 -16.47
CA LYS A 330 -10.48 6.88 -15.54
C LYS A 330 -9.46 5.74 -15.48
N PRO A 331 -8.99 5.18 -16.62
CA PRO A 331 -7.85 4.28 -16.63
C PRO A 331 -6.59 4.84 -15.98
N VAL A 332 -6.26 6.11 -16.22
CA VAL A 332 -5.11 6.76 -15.56
C VAL A 332 -5.29 6.81 -14.05
N LEU A 333 -6.48 7.17 -13.57
CA LEU A 333 -6.79 7.19 -12.13
C LEU A 333 -6.64 5.80 -11.51
N SER A 334 -7.18 4.77 -12.16
CA SER A 334 -7.03 3.37 -11.73
C SER A 334 -5.56 2.94 -11.68
N ALA A 335 -4.78 3.30 -12.71
CA ALA A 335 -3.36 2.96 -12.79
C ALA A 335 -2.54 3.66 -11.70
N ILE A 336 -2.86 4.91 -11.35
CA ILE A 336 -2.22 5.64 -10.25
C ILE A 336 -2.51 4.94 -8.91
N LYS A 337 -3.77 4.59 -8.63
CA LYS A 337 -4.15 3.85 -7.41
C LYS A 337 -3.43 2.50 -7.33
N SER A 338 -3.41 1.76 -8.44
CA SER A 338 -2.71 0.48 -8.55
C SER A 338 -1.19 0.60 -8.37
N THR A 339 -0.60 1.74 -8.76
CA THR A 339 0.83 2.02 -8.58
C THR A 339 1.20 2.19 -7.12
N VAL A 340 0.33 2.83 -6.34
CA VAL A 340 0.48 2.96 -4.88
C VAL A 340 0.44 1.58 -4.23
N LYS A 341 -0.68 0.86 -4.42
CA LYS A 341 -0.93 -0.45 -3.80
C LYS A 341 0.15 -1.47 -4.17
N GLY A 342 0.40 -1.61 -5.47
CA GLY A 342 1.39 -2.54 -5.99
C GLY A 342 2.83 -2.17 -5.59
N GLY A 343 3.16 -0.88 -5.52
CA GLY A 343 4.48 -0.40 -5.10
C GLY A 343 4.80 -0.78 -3.65
N ILE A 344 3.85 -0.57 -2.73
CA ILE A 344 3.99 -0.99 -1.32
C ILE A 344 4.02 -2.52 -1.20
N GLY A 345 3.14 -3.24 -1.90
CA GLY A 345 3.14 -4.71 -1.89
C GLY A 345 4.46 -5.32 -2.35
N LYS A 346 5.13 -4.69 -3.32
CA LYS A 346 6.41 -5.15 -3.85
C LYS A 346 7.59 -5.01 -2.89
N LEU A 347 7.46 -4.24 -1.81
CA LEU A 347 8.48 -4.14 -0.76
C LEU A 347 8.68 -5.45 0.00
N ARG A 348 7.65 -6.32 0.06
CA ARG A 348 7.72 -7.71 0.58
C ARG A 348 7.31 -8.71 -0.51
N GLU A 349 7.85 -8.55 -1.70
CA GLU A 349 7.57 -9.49 -2.79
C GLU A 349 8.03 -10.91 -2.42
N ARG A 350 7.08 -11.85 -2.33
CA ARG A 350 7.32 -13.28 -2.11
C ARG A 350 7.84 -13.97 -3.38
N PRO A 351 8.49 -15.14 -3.27
CA PRO A 351 8.89 -15.94 -4.42
C PRO A 351 7.67 -16.30 -5.31
N GLN A 352 7.91 -16.45 -6.61
CA GLN A 352 6.88 -16.79 -7.59
C GLN A 352 7.25 -18.07 -8.34
N GLY A 353 6.24 -18.84 -8.75
CA GLY A 353 6.38 -20.02 -9.60
C GLY A 353 6.52 -21.34 -8.85
N ALA A 354 5.98 -22.42 -9.44
CA ALA A 354 5.93 -23.75 -8.82
C ALA A 354 7.30 -24.43 -8.62
N GLY A 355 8.36 -23.91 -9.25
CA GLY A 355 9.73 -24.44 -9.11
C GLY A 355 10.53 -23.87 -7.94
N TYR A 356 9.98 -22.90 -7.20
CA TYR A 356 10.64 -22.34 -6.03
C TYR A 356 10.77 -23.36 -4.90
N ARG A 357 11.93 -23.40 -4.24
CA ARG A 357 12.18 -24.26 -3.08
C ARG A 357 12.30 -23.40 -1.81
N PRO A 358 11.56 -23.71 -0.74
CA PRO A 358 11.63 -22.97 0.51
C PRO A 358 13.06 -22.86 1.06
N GLY A 359 13.46 -21.63 1.39
CA GLY A 359 14.79 -21.28 1.89
C GLY A 359 15.80 -20.87 0.80
N GLU A 360 15.49 -21.05 -0.49
CA GLU A 360 16.32 -20.50 -1.56
C GLU A 360 16.09 -18.99 -1.74
N PRO A 361 17.12 -18.21 -2.10
CA PRO A 361 16.92 -16.80 -2.44
C PRO A 361 16.16 -16.66 -3.76
N TRP A 362 15.37 -15.60 -3.90
CA TRP A 362 14.66 -15.27 -5.15
C TRP A 362 15.05 -13.88 -5.66
N PRO A 363 14.84 -13.58 -6.97
CA PRO A 363 15.39 -12.37 -7.60
C PRO A 363 14.99 -11.04 -6.95
N ALA A 364 13.86 -11.00 -6.22
CA ALA A 364 13.42 -9.77 -5.57
C ALA A 364 14.33 -9.35 -4.42
N LEU A 365 15.02 -10.30 -3.77
CA LEU A 365 15.91 -10.07 -2.63
C LEU A 365 17.18 -9.29 -3.01
N GLU A 366 17.57 -9.30 -4.29
CA GLU A 366 18.71 -8.51 -4.78
C GLU A 366 18.43 -7.00 -4.84
N ARG A 367 17.17 -6.58 -4.67
CA ARG A 367 16.77 -5.19 -4.82
C ARG A 367 16.95 -4.43 -3.50
N PRO A 368 17.57 -3.23 -3.50
CA PRO A 368 17.59 -2.37 -2.31
C PRO A 368 16.20 -2.01 -1.76
N THR A 369 15.18 -2.04 -2.62
CA THR A 369 13.78 -1.74 -2.27
C THR A 369 13.00 -2.94 -1.74
N TRP A 370 13.57 -4.15 -1.69
CA TRP A 370 12.93 -5.25 -0.95
C TRP A 370 13.18 -5.00 0.54
N ARG A 371 12.15 -4.47 1.21
CA ARG A 371 12.19 -3.92 2.57
C ARG A 371 10.87 -4.21 3.28
N PRO A 372 10.71 -5.44 3.81
CA PRO A 372 9.48 -5.83 4.51
C PRO A 372 9.18 -4.94 5.71
N ASP A 373 10.20 -4.41 6.38
CA ASP A 373 10.10 -3.50 7.51
C ASP A 373 9.45 -2.16 7.11
N ILE A 374 9.78 -1.62 5.93
CA ILE A 374 9.15 -0.40 5.40
C ILE A 374 7.67 -0.66 5.12
N ARG A 375 7.33 -1.82 4.54
CA ARG A 375 5.93 -2.21 4.29
C ARG A 375 5.15 -2.30 5.59
N ALA A 376 5.70 -3.01 6.59
CA ALA A 376 5.10 -3.17 7.91
C ALA A 376 4.86 -1.82 8.59
N ALA A 377 5.83 -0.90 8.54
CA ALA A 377 5.68 0.45 9.09
C ALA A 377 4.58 1.27 8.39
N VAL A 378 4.44 1.16 7.06
CA VAL A 378 3.36 1.84 6.32
C VAL A 378 1.99 1.28 6.71
N ILE A 379 1.84 -0.04 6.77
CA ILE A 379 0.56 -0.69 7.07
C ILE A 379 0.14 -0.46 8.52
N SER A 380 1.04 -0.63 9.49
CA SER A 380 0.79 -0.30 10.90
C SER A 380 0.35 1.16 11.07
N THR A 381 1.03 2.09 10.39
CA THR A 381 0.66 3.52 10.42
C THR A 381 -0.75 3.74 9.86
N ALA A 382 -1.13 3.08 8.77
CA ALA A 382 -2.48 3.16 8.22
C ALA A 382 -3.53 2.63 9.21
N ARG A 383 -3.27 1.45 9.80
CA ARG A 383 -4.16 0.79 10.78
C ARG A 383 -4.36 1.64 12.03
N VAL A 384 -3.28 2.18 12.59
CA VAL A 384 -3.30 3.11 13.73
C VAL A 384 -4.07 4.39 13.41
N ASN A 385 -3.84 4.98 12.24
CA ASN A 385 -4.55 6.19 11.81
C ASN A 385 -6.06 5.95 11.67
N MET A 386 -6.44 4.78 11.15
CA MET A 386 -7.84 4.37 11.06
C MET A 386 -8.46 4.18 12.44
N HIS A 387 -7.78 3.44 13.34
CA HIS A 387 -8.24 3.26 14.71
C HIS A 387 -8.41 4.59 15.46
N ARG A 388 -7.48 5.54 15.30
CA ARG A 388 -7.58 6.86 15.92
C ARG A 388 -8.86 7.60 15.53
N LYS A 389 -9.30 7.47 14.28
CA LYS A 389 -10.57 8.06 13.81
C LYS A 389 -11.78 7.31 14.34
N MET A 390 -11.76 5.98 14.33
CA MET A 390 -12.85 5.17 14.88
C MET A 390 -13.03 5.43 16.37
N LEU A 391 -11.95 5.57 17.13
CA LEU A 391 -11.98 5.92 18.55
C LEU A 391 -12.63 7.29 18.80
N ARG A 392 -12.44 8.26 17.90
CA ARG A 392 -13.14 9.56 17.98
C ARG A 392 -14.63 9.44 17.73
N LEU A 393 -15.05 8.60 16.79
CA LEU A 393 -16.47 8.32 16.54
C LEU A 393 -17.09 7.55 17.72
N ALA A 394 -16.37 6.58 18.29
CA ALA A 394 -16.82 5.81 19.46
C ALA A 394 -17.06 6.71 20.67
N ALA A 395 -16.22 7.74 20.87
CA ALA A 395 -16.40 8.73 21.94
C ALA A 395 -17.71 9.55 21.84
N VAL A 396 -18.38 9.55 20.68
CA VAL A 396 -19.72 10.13 20.48
C VAL A 396 -20.79 9.06 20.23
N GLY A 397 -20.51 7.81 20.59
CA GLY A 397 -21.46 6.70 20.55
C GLY A 397 -21.54 5.93 19.23
N LEU A 398 -20.72 6.25 18.23
CA LEU A 398 -20.75 5.60 16.92
C LEU A 398 -19.63 4.57 16.78
N HIS A 399 -20.00 3.30 16.62
CA HIS A 399 -19.08 2.19 16.51
C HIS A 399 -19.20 1.52 15.14
N PRO A 400 -18.08 1.10 14.51
CA PRO A 400 -18.14 0.33 13.28
C PRO A 400 -18.72 -1.07 13.57
N ILE A 401 -19.36 -1.66 12.56
CA ILE A 401 -19.74 -3.08 12.59
C ILE A 401 -18.74 -3.96 11.86
N ALA A 402 -17.92 -3.37 10.98
CA ALA A 402 -16.93 -4.09 10.20
C ALA A 402 -15.82 -3.17 9.71
N VAL A 403 -14.62 -3.71 9.56
CA VAL A 403 -13.46 -3.03 9.01
C VAL A 403 -12.68 -3.99 8.12
N LEU A 404 -12.39 -3.59 6.89
CA LEU A 404 -11.54 -4.34 5.96
C LEU A 404 -10.58 -3.37 5.27
N SER A 405 -9.28 -3.59 5.44
CA SER A 405 -8.23 -2.70 4.95
C SER A 405 -8.42 -1.23 5.39
N ASP A 406 -8.94 -0.39 4.49
CA ASP A 406 -9.21 1.04 4.62
C ASP A 406 -10.71 1.39 4.59
N CYS A 407 -11.57 0.38 4.47
CA CYS A 407 -13.02 0.50 4.53
C CYS A 407 -13.56 0.22 5.95
N ALA A 408 -14.42 1.09 6.45
CA ALA A 408 -15.20 0.88 7.68
C ALA A 408 -16.70 0.97 7.39
N VAL A 409 -17.48 0.06 7.96
CA VAL A 409 -18.94 0.03 7.80
C VAL A 409 -19.61 0.43 9.12
N TYR A 410 -20.57 1.36 9.03
CA TYR A 410 -21.36 1.85 10.14
C TYR A 410 -22.86 1.66 9.87
N LEU A 411 -23.64 1.46 10.92
CA LEU A 411 -25.10 1.47 10.83
C LEU A 411 -25.61 2.92 10.81
N SER A 412 -26.62 3.17 9.98
CA SER A 412 -27.06 4.52 9.61
C SER A 412 -28.57 4.59 9.43
N ASP A 413 -29.15 5.75 9.73
CA ASP A 413 -30.58 6.05 9.49
C ASP A 413 -30.88 6.31 8.02
N GLY A 414 -29.87 6.67 7.24
CA GLY A 414 -29.96 6.96 5.82
C GLY A 414 -28.84 6.32 5.01
N PRO A 415 -28.93 6.39 3.67
CA PRO A 415 -28.08 5.63 2.77
C PRO A 415 -26.69 6.25 2.55
N GLY A 416 -26.39 7.44 3.08
CA GLY A 416 -25.16 8.17 2.79
C GLY A 416 -24.27 8.39 4.01
N PRO A 417 -22.98 8.71 3.82
CA PRO A 417 -22.09 9.03 4.94
C PRO A 417 -22.54 10.24 5.75
N LEU A 418 -23.25 11.19 5.15
CA LEU A 418 -23.78 12.37 5.84
C LEU A 418 -24.86 12.03 6.86
N ASP A 419 -25.48 10.86 6.76
CA ASP A 419 -26.57 10.43 7.65
C ASP A 419 -26.04 9.88 8.99
N PHE A 420 -24.75 9.55 9.08
CA PHE A 420 -24.14 9.04 10.32
C PHE A 420 -22.87 9.76 10.75
N LEU A 421 -22.14 10.43 9.85
CA LEU A 421 -20.89 11.09 10.23
C LEU A 421 -21.16 12.22 11.24
N PRO A 422 -20.56 12.16 12.45
CA PRO A 422 -20.88 13.10 13.50
C PRO A 422 -20.36 14.50 13.21
N ARG A 423 -21.12 15.50 13.68
CA ARG A 423 -20.79 16.92 13.57
C ARG A 423 -20.65 17.56 14.94
N THR A 424 -19.84 18.62 15.02
CA THR A 424 -19.82 19.51 16.18
C THR A 424 -21.13 20.29 16.27
N PRO A 425 -21.44 20.93 17.42
CA PRO A 425 -22.61 21.80 17.55
C PRO A 425 -22.68 22.93 16.50
N GLU A 426 -21.53 23.39 16.00
CA GLU A 426 -21.42 24.40 14.94
C GLU A 426 -21.59 23.82 13.52
N GLY A 427 -21.95 22.53 13.39
CA GLY A 427 -22.18 21.86 12.11
C GLY A 427 -20.91 21.43 11.36
N LYS A 428 -19.73 21.55 11.97
CA LYS A 428 -18.45 21.14 11.36
C LYS A 428 -18.22 19.63 11.52
N PRO A 429 -17.46 18.98 10.63
CA PRO A 429 -17.06 17.58 10.84
C PRO A 429 -16.33 17.39 12.18
N LEU A 430 -16.56 16.25 12.83
CA LEU A 430 -15.93 15.91 14.12
C LEU A 430 -14.38 16.00 14.05
N PRO A 431 -13.73 16.82 14.90
CA PRO A 431 -12.28 16.93 14.93
C PRO A 431 -11.59 15.59 15.21
N GLY A 432 -10.65 15.23 14.32
CA GLY A 432 -9.91 13.96 14.41
C GLY A 432 -10.70 12.73 13.97
N GLY A 433 -11.97 12.86 13.60
CA GLY A 433 -12.77 11.80 13.00
C GLY A 433 -12.53 11.64 11.50
N PHE A 434 -13.41 10.88 10.84
CA PHE A 434 -13.44 10.80 9.38
C PHE A 434 -13.97 12.10 8.77
N ARG A 435 -13.43 12.48 7.61
CA ARG A 435 -13.82 13.68 6.88
C ARG A 435 -14.01 13.32 5.41
N LEU A 436 -15.15 13.69 4.84
CA LEU A 436 -15.41 13.52 3.42
C LEU A 436 -14.50 14.43 2.59
N GLY A 437 -14.03 13.90 1.46
CA GLY A 437 -13.31 14.70 0.47
C GLY A 437 -12.30 13.88 -0.32
N VAL A 438 -11.80 14.48 -1.39
CA VAL A 438 -10.97 13.79 -2.38
C VAL A 438 -9.55 13.46 -1.90
N SER A 439 -9.00 14.23 -0.96
CA SER A 439 -7.57 14.18 -0.62
C SER A 439 -7.16 12.85 0.05
N PRO A 440 -5.91 12.38 -0.13
CA PRO A 440 -5.43 11.20 0.58
C PRO A 440 -5.61 11.31 2.10
N GLY A 441 -6.13 10.25 2.71
CA GLY A 441 -6.48 10.21 4.13
C GLY A 441 -7.88 10.77 4.47
N MET A 442 -8.61 11.37 3.53
CA MET A 442 -10.05 11.64 3.67
C MET A 442 -10.86 10.42 3.21
N VAL A 443 -12.17 10.41 3.47
CA VAL A 443 -13.05 9.30 3.08
C VAL A 443 -13.97 9.66 1.92
N LYS A 444 -14.37 8.63 1.18
CA LYS A 444 -15.47 8.65 0.20
C LYS A 444 -16.56 7.68 0.65
N HIS A 445 -17.74 7.78 0.02
CA HIS A 445 -18.76 6.75 0.12
C HIS A 445 -18.32 5.53 -0.70
N GLU A 446 -18.28 4.37 -0.05
CA GLU A 446 -17.85 3.13 -0.70
C GLU A 446 -19.03 2.31 -1.21
N GLY A 447 -20.12 2.25 -0.42
CA GLY A 447 -21.34 1.55 -0.78
C GLY A 447 -22.35 1.58 0.35
N THR A 448 -23.56 1.12 0.06
CA THR A 448 -24.67 1.06 1.02
C THR A 448 -25.48 -0.20 0.79
N GLN A 449 -25.85 -0.84 1.89
CA GLN A 449 -26.74 -1.99 1.93
C GLN A 449 -27.78 -1.81 3.03
N SER A 450 -28.76 -2.71 3.11
CA SER A 450 -29.75 -2.70 4.21
C SER A 450 -29.13 -3.15 5.53
N LEU A 451 -29.71 -2.73 6.66
CA LEU A 451 -29.35 -3.26 7.98
C LEU A 451 -29.42 -4.79 8.00
N LEU A 452 -30.53 -5.37 7.50
CA LEU A 452 -30.77 -6.81 7.55
C LEU A 452 -29.68 -7.60 6.81
N TRP A 453 -29.24 -7.10 5.65
CA TRP A 453 -28.12 -7.69 4.92
C TRP A 453 -26.83 -7.69 5.74
N ALA A 454 -26.53 -6.58 6.43
CA ALA A 454 -25.31 -6.48 7.22
C ALA A 454 -25.34 -7.43 8.42
N VAL A 455 -26.48 -7.53 9.11
CA VAL A 455 -26.66 -8.47 10.24
C VAL A 455 -26.51 -9.91 9.77
N GLU A 456 -27.15 -10.28 8.66
CA GLU A 456 -27.02 -11.63 8.08
C GLU A 456 -25.56 -11.98 7.76
N MET A 457 -24.80 -11.03 7.22
CA MET A 457 -23.37 -11.22 6.97
C MET A 457 -22.56 -11.44 8.25
N LEU A 458 -22.81 -10.65 9.31
CA LEU A 458 -22.12 -10.80 10.58
C LEU A 458 -22.44 -12.16 11.22
N ASP A 459 -23.69 -12.62 11.17
CA ASP A 459 -24.10 -13.95 11.68
C ASP A 459 -23.44 -15.10 10.92
N GLN A 460 -23.16 -14.91 9.62
CA GLN A 460 -22.41 -15.87 8.79
C GLN A 460 -20.88 -15.78 9.00
N GLY A 461 -20.39 -14.85 9.82
CA GLY A 461 -18.96 -14.60 10.01
C GLY A 461 -18.27 -13.99 8.79
N LEU A 462 -19.04 -13.37 7.89
CA LEU A 462 -18.53 -12.70 6.69
C LEU A 462 -18.36 -11.21 6.96
N ASN A 463 -17.30 -10.61 6.41
CA ASN A 463 -17.04 -9.19 6.58
C ASN A 463 -17.88 -8.32 5.63
N PRO A 464 -18.87 -7.53 6.13
CA PRO A 464 -19.69 -6.65 5.29
C PRO A 464 -18.90 -5.67 4.44
N ALA A 465 -17.74 -5.21 4.91
CA ALA A 465 -16.90 -4.28 4.15
C ALA A 465 -16.42 -4.89 2.81
N ARG A 466 -16.27 -6.22 2.73
CA ARG A 466 -15.88 -6.91 1.48
C ARG A 466 -16.94 -6.81 0.38
N HIS A 467 -18.21 -6.63 0.71
CA HIS A 467 -19.31 -6.75 -0.25
C HIS A 467 -20.20 -5.49 -0.30
N ILE A 468 -19.80 -4.41 0.37
CA ILE A 468 -20.63 -3.23 0.56
C ILE A 468 -21.00 -2.51 -0.76
N LYS A 469 -20.17 -2.65 -1.79
CA LYS A 469 -20.41 -2.16 -3.17
C LYS A 469 -21.43 -2.98 -3.97
N GLY A 470 -21.89 -4.12 -3.47
CA GLY A 470 -22.75 -5.06 -4.21
C GLY A 470 -21.99 -6.07 -5.06
N HIS A 471 -20.65 -6.09 -5.01
CA HIS A 471 -19.78 -7.13 -5.56
C HIS A 471 -18.57 -7.34 -4.64
N ASP A 472 -17.80 -8.43 -4.85
CA ASP A 472 -16.65 -8.79 -4.02
C ASP A 472 -15.48 -7.79 -4.20
N ALA A 473 -15.05 -7.15 -3.11
CA ALA A 473 -13.92 -6.23 -3.07
C ALA A 473 -12.58 -6.90 -3.43
N ALA A 474 -12.45 -8.22 -3.22
CA ALA A 474 -11.27 -8.96 -3.69
C ALA A 474 -11.16 -8.97 -5.22
N ALA A 475 -12.27 -8.77 -5.95
CA ALA A 475 -12.27 -8.62 -7.41
C ALA A 475 -11.70 -7.27 -7.86
N ASP A 476 -11.88 -6.21 -7.05
CA ASP A 476 -11.22 -4.90 -7.20
C ASP A 476 -9.75 -4.95 -6.74
N GLY A 477 -9.33 -6.10 -6.23
CA GLY A 477 -7.98 -6.37 -5.76
C GLY A 477 -7.71 -5.78 -4.38
N GLU A 478 -8.73 -5.58 -3.52
CA GLU A 478 -8.62 -5.24 -2.08
C GLU A 478 -7.89 -6.29 -1.26
#